data_AF-A0ABD7SRQ4-F1
#
_entry.id   AF-A0ABD7SRQ4-F1
#
_cell.length_a   1.000
_cell.length_b   1.000
_cell.length_c   1.000
_cell.angle_alpha   90.00
_cell.angle_beta   90.00
_cell.angle_gamma   90.00
#
_symmetry.space_group_name_H-M   'P 1'
#
loop_
_entity.id
_entity.type
_entity.pdbx_description
1 polymer ?
#
loop_
_entity_poly.entity_id
_entity_poly.type
_entity_poly.pdbx_seq_one_letter_code
_entity_poly.pdbx_strand_id
1 'polypeptide(L)' 'MIYSGQKPEEYREIKPYWSRRLTSGKKFDKVQFKNGYRKDSPSFTMELKEITTGMGVTKWGAPKDKPVFILKLGSIIKGD' A
#
# COMPACT_ATOMS: atom_id res chain seq x y z
N MET A 1 1.06 7.91 10.13
CA MET A 1 1.35 8.44 8.78
C MET A 1 0.25 8.12 7.80
N ILE A 2 -0.03 6.84 7.50
CA ILE A 2 -1.12 6.49 6.56
C ILE A 2 -2.50 6.76 7.18
N TYR A 3 -2.77 6.24 8.39
CA TYR A 3 -4.04 6.45 9.07
C TYR A 3 -4.36 7.94 9.29
N SER A 4 -3.33 8.76 9.54
CA SER A 4 -3.46 10.21 9.71
C SER A 4 -3.54 11.00 8.39
N GLY A 5 -3.54 10.32 7.23
CA GLY A 5 -3.60 10.95 5.91
C GLY A 5 -2.31 11.64 5.44
N GLN A 6 -1.24 11.65 6.25
CA GLN A 6 0.02 12.32 5.93
C GLN A 6 0.86 11.58 4.87
N LYS A 7 0.57 10.29 4.65
CA LYS A 7 1.23 9.44 3.65
C LYS A 7 0.16 8.84 2.73
N PRO A 8 -0.01 9.38 1.51
CA PRO A 8 -1.06 8.97 0.58
C PRO A 8 -0.67 7.77 -0.31
N GLU A 9 0.52 7.21 -0.13
CA GLU A 9 1.04 6.10 -0.94
C GLU A 9 1.62 5.01 -0.05
N GLU A 10 1.49 3.74 -0.45
CA GLU A 10 2.21 2.60 0.13
C GLU A 10 3.13 1.96 -0.90
N TYR A 11 4.33 1.57 -0.47
CA TYR A 11 5.37 1.06 -1.37
C TYR A 11 5.63 -0.42 -1.10
N ARG A 12 5.76 -1.22 -2.17
CA ARG A 12 6.21 -2.62 -2.08
C ARG A 12 7.38 -2.85 -3.02
N GLU A 13 8.44 -3.47 -2.49
CA GLU A 13 9.56 -3.90 -3.32
C GLU A 13 9.08 -4.82 -4.45
N ILE A 14 9.67 -4.63 -5.63
CA ILE A 14 9.42 -5.50 -6.79
C ILE A 14 10.14 -6.84 -6.56
N LYS A 15 9.44 -7.74 -5.88
CA LYS A 15 9.87 -9.12 -5.59
C LYS A 15 8.84 -10.11 -6.14
N PRO A 16 9.23 -11.36 -6.45
CA PRO A 16 8.34 -12.35 -7.06
C PRO A 16 6.97 -12.50 -6.38
N TYR A 17 6.95 -12.42 -5.04
CA TYR A 17 5.71 -12.45 -4.26
C TYR A 17 4.73 -11.32 -4.62
N TRP A 18 5.22 -10.08 -4.68
CA TRP A 18 4.39 -8.91 -4.97
C TRP A 18 4.06 -8.82 -6.45
N SER A 19 5.02 -9.10 -7.33
CA SER A 19 4.79 -9.13 -8.78
C SER A 19 3.66 -10.10 -9.12
N ARG A 20 3.71 -11.34 -8.61
CA ARG A 20 2.65 -12.34 -8.87
C ARG A 20 1.26 -11.87 -8.44
N ARG A 21 1.15 -11.04 -7.41
CA ARG A 21 -0.15 -10.57 -6.91
C ARG A 21 -0.64 -9.35 -7.67
N LEU A 22 0.23 -8.35 -7.82
CA LEU A 22 -0.13 -7.04 -8.34
C LEU A 22 -0.17 -6.98 -9.87
N THR A 23 0.51 -7.91 -10.57
CA THR A 23 0.50 -7.97 -12.05
C THR A 23 -0.36 -9.10 -12.60
N SER A 24 -1.15 -9.78 -11.77
CA SER A 24 -1.98 -10.92 -12.19
C SER A 24 -3.23 -10.57 -13.01
N GLY A 25 -3.39 -9.30 -13.43
CA GLY A 25 -4.59 -8.79 -14.08
C GLY A 25 -5.81 -8.64 -13.15
N LYS A 26 -5.68 -9.04 -11.88
CA LYS A 26 -6.71 -8.81 -10.86
C LYS A 26 -6.79 -7.32 -10.52
N LYS A 27 -8.01 -6.80 -10.47
CA LYS A 27 -8.29 -5.45 -9.98
C LYS A 27 -8.47 -5.49 -8.47
N PHE A 28 -7.88 -4.51 -7.80
CA PHE A 28 -8.00 -4.30 -6.37
C PHE A 28 -8.57 -2.90 -6.14
N ASP A 29 -9.60 -2.80 -5.32
CA ASP A 29 -10.32 -1.56 -4.99
C ASP A 29 -10.02 -1.09 -3.55
N LYS A 30 -9.46 -1.97 -2.72
CA LYS A 30 -9.23 -1.73 -1.29
C LYS A 30 -7.91 -2.32 -0.81
N VAL A 31 -7.36 -1.71 0.24
CA VAL A 31 -6.20 -2.23 0.97
C VAL A 31 -6.45 -2.16 2.47
N GLN A 32 -6.18 -3.27 3.17
CA GLN A 32 -6.27 -3.34 4.62
C GLN A 32 -4.87 -3.26 5.24
N PHE A 33 -4.71 -2.33 6.17
CA PHE A 33 -3.53 -2.21 7.01
C PHE A 33 -3.83 -2.83 8.38
N LYS A 34 -2.91 -3.65 8.88
CA LYS A 34 -3.05 -4.32 10.17
C LYS A 34 -1.79 -4.09 11.01
N ASN A 35 -1.96 -3.64 12.25
CA ASN A 35 -0.86 -3.32 13.16
C ASN A 35 -0.38 -4.55 13.93
N GLY A 36 0.36 -5.41 13.25
CA GLY A 36 0.90 -6.65 13.81
C GLY A 36 0.14 -7.90 13.35
N TYR A 37 0.54 -9.04 13.92
CA TYR A 37 0.11 -10.36 13.42
C TYR A 37 -0.92 -11.06 14.30
N ARG A 38 -1.26 -10.51 15.49
CA ARG A 38 -2.26 -11.14 16.37
C ARG A 38 -3.63 -11.08 15.71
N LYS A 39 -4.53 -11.99 16.09
CA LYS A 39 -5.87 -12.07 15.50
C LYS A 39 -6.63 -10.75 15.64
N ASP A 40 -6.53 -10.14 16.81
CA ASP A 40 -7.17 -8.92 17.31
C ASP A 40 -6.35 -7.64 17.12
N SER A 41 -5.22 -7.70 16.40
CA SER A 41 -4.43 -6.50 16.14
C SER A 41 -5.25 -5.45 15.38
N PRO A 42 -5.21 -4.16 15.80
CA PRO A 42 -5.96 -3.08 15.17
C PRO A 42 -5.74 -3.04 13.66
N SER A 43 -6.80 -2.76 12.91
CA SER A 43 -6.72 -2.73 11.46
C SER A 43 -7.68 -1.71 10.86
N PHE A 44 -7.35 -1.20 9.70
CA PHE A 44 -8.25 -0.32 8.96
C PHE A 44 -8.10 -0.58 7.47
N THR A 45 -9.18 -0.33 6.74
CA THR A 45 -9.26 -0.50 5.29
C THR A 45 -9.41 0.85 4.63
N MET A 46 -8.64 1.05 3.56
CA MET A 46 -8.69 2.24 2.72
C MET A 46 -9.03 1.88 1.28
N GLU A 47 -9.54 2.86 0.55
CA GLU A 47 -9.64 2.81 -0.90
C GLU A 47 -8.25 2.69 -1.52
N LEU A 48 -8.12 1.79 -2.50
CA LEU A 48 -6.95 1.66 -3.36
C LEU A 48 -7.30 2.25 -4.72
N LYS A 49 -6.78 3.44 -4.99
CA LYS A 49 -7.11 4.21 -6.21
C LYS A 49 -6.37 3.69 -7.43
N GLU A 50 -5.09 3.38 -7.26
CA GLU A 50 -4.22 3.01 -8.36
C GLU A 50 -3.03 2.19 -7.87
N ILE A 51 -2.55 1.28 -8.71
CA ILE A 51 -1.25 0.61 -8.54
C ILE A 51 -0.39 0.96 -9.74
N THR A 52 0.77 1.56 -9.49
CA THR A 52 1.77 1.89 -10.53
C THR A 52 3.15 1.37 -10.13
N THR A 53 4.13 1.48 -11.03
CA THR A 53 5.54 1.22 -10.72
C THR A 53 6.36 2.48 -10.95
N GLY A 54 7.34 2.73 -10.09
CA GLY A 54 8.21 3.90 -10.18
C GLY A 54 9.10 4.06 -8.96
N MET A 55 9.84 5.16 -8.88
CA MET A 55 10.74 5.43 -7.75
C MET A 55 10.01 5.76 -6.44
N GLY A 56 8.78 6.29 -6.54
CA GLY A 56 8.02 6.76 -5.39
C GLY A 56 8.63 8.03 -4.75
N VAL A 57 8.08 8.43 -3.61
CA VAL A 57 8.50 9.64 -2.88
C VAL A 57 9.31 9.26 -1.66
N THR A 58 10.59 9.63 -1.63
CA THR A 58 11.48 9.30 -0.52
C THR A 58 11.02 9.88 0.82
N LYS A 59 10.42 11.08 0.83
CA LYS A 59 9.83 11.69 2.04
C LYS A 59 8.75 10.79 2.68
N TRP A 60 8.09 9.96 1.88
CA TRP A 60 7.08 9.01 2.33
C TRP A 60 7.65 7.59 2.53
N GLY A 61 8.96 7.41 2.44
CA GLY A 61 9.63 6.13 2.71
C GLY A 61 9.88 5.25 1.48
N ALA A 62 9.78 5.80 0.27
CA ALA A 62 10.24 5.07 -0.92
C ALA A 62 11.77 4.96 -0.96
N PRO A 63 12.34 3.84 -1.45
CA PRO A 63 13.78 3.70 -1.64
C PRO A 63 14.28 4.65 -2.74
N LYS A 64 15.54 5.09 -2.62
CA LYS A 64 16.14 6.08 -3.55
C LYS A 64 16.74 5.45 -4.82
N ASP A 65 17.06 4.17 -4.76
CA ASP A 65 17.95 3.47 -5.68
C ASP A 65 17.25 2.43 -6.56
N LYS A 66 15.97 2.15 -6.29
CA LYS A 66 15.22 1.12 -7.01
C LYS A 66 13.74 1.47 -7.17
N PRO A 67 13.10 1.03 -8.27
CA PRO A 67 11.67 1.16 -8.43
C PRO A 67 10.91 0.21 -7.50
N VAL A 68 9.69 0.62 -7.16
CA VAL A 68 8.74 -0.09 -6.30
C VAL A 68 7.36 -0.13 -6.95
N PHE A 69 6.51 -1.02 -6.47
CA PHE A 69 5.07 -0.86 -6.63
C PHE A 69 4.60 0.29 -5.74
N ILE A 70 3.83 1.21 -6.31
CA ILE A 70 3.23 2.38 -5.65
C ILE A 70 1.73 2.16 -5.59
N LEU A 71 1.19 1.97 -4.39
CA LEU A 71 -0.23 1.83 -4.11
C LEU A 71 -0.75 3.21 -3.69
N LYS A 72 -1.50 3.88 -4.55
CA LYS A 72 -2.11 5.19 -4.24
C LYS A 72 -3.37 4.99 -3.39
N LEU A 73 -3.41 5.65 -2.25
CA LEU A 73 -4.43 5.47 -1.23
C LEU A 73 -5.49 6.58 -1.31
N GLY A 74 -6.74 6.20 -1.09
CA GLY A 74 -7.88 7.11 -1.01
C GLY A 74 -8.33 7.36 0.42
N SER A 75 -9.65 7.39 0.60
CA SER A 75 -10.26 7.60 1.92
C SER A 75 -10.28 6.31 2.76
N ILE A 76 -10.37 6.44 4.08
CA ILE A 76 -10.63 5.31 4.98
C ILE A 76 -12.09 4.85 4.77
N ILE A 77 -12.27 3.56 4.53
CA ILE A 77 -13.58 2.92 4.30
C ILE A 77 -14.12 2.31 5.60
N LYS A 78 -13.24 1.69 6.39
CA LYS A 78 -13.58 1.06 7.66
C LYS A 78 -12.38 1.12 8.61
N GLY A 79 -12.58 1.60 9.83
CA GLY A 79 -11.62 1.46 10.93
C GLY A 79 -12.22 0.55 11.98
N ASP A 80 -11.46 -0.46 12.43
CA ASP A 80 -11.81 -1.37 13.51
C ASP A 80 -10.83 -1.20 14.69
#